data_AF-A0AAV9MTI0-F1
#
_entry.id   AF-A0AAV9MTI0-F1
#
_cell.length_a   1.000
_cell.length_b   1.000
_cell.length_c   1.000
_cell.angle_alpha   90.00
_cell.angle_beta   90.00
_cell.angle_gamma   90.00
#
_symmetry.space_group_name_H-M   'P 1'
#
loop_
_entity.id
_entity.type
_entity.pdbx_description
1 polymer ?
#
loop_
_entity_poly.entity_id
_entity_poly.type
_entity_poly.pdbx_seq_one_letter_code
_entity_poly.pdbx_strand_id
1 'polypeptide(L)'
;MQRMDKVNVYAPVNGRFQKREDDPEEFLQKPLRPGVQIIFASWNRFQQSQSLTELLSSHYKYPAQLWDKMHHESNGYAGNATHNLSSGQLNTSWFHFLIKQLDERPLPSGSPDHKWYRWYEMSFYVYSTNNTTGDALLFCFDTPSGFQSELIELLNTTRSDPPKEPLAFLQSSVVGVVVKMYDESVWRARDHIRRIEMERSVKAETPDFDFEQLHEVARHVIHICEVLEVSVDSVQELLNGHRTINPALCDCPGVSDGDKPNCPHNEMRFWLRMLRNFFRRAESLKLRLQNEINLGFNKVVQRDSKATIQIASETMSISRAAKSDSASMKTIAVVTLAFLPATFVSTVFSMSFFELSVDEQGATQWNMSDQFWIYWAIAAPLTFMTLAIWSIPQRNELINIFFGPKDKQGKQMV
;
A
#
# COMPACT_ATOMS: atom_id res chain seq x y z
N MET A 1 7.55 46.80 2.69
CA MET A 1 6.51 46.19 1.83
C MET A 1 7.24 45.66 0.60
N GLN A 2 7.49 44.35 0.57
CA GLN A 2 8.21 43.73 -0.55
C GLN A 2 7.27 43.79 -1.75
N ARG A 3 7.64 44.53 -2.80
CA ARG A 3 6.85 44.64 -4.02
C ARG A 3 6.71 43.23 -4.62
N MET A 4 5.48 42.74 -4.71
CA MET A 4 5.20 41.41 -5.21
C MET A 4 5.59 41.31 -6.69
N ASP A 5 6.13 40.18 -7.12
CA ASP A 5 6.44 39.94 -8.54
C ASP A 5 5.17 40.11 -9.38
N LYS A 6 5.34 40.55 -10.63
CA LYS A 6 4.23 40.70 -11.59
C LYS A 6 3.45 39.39 -11.75
N VAL A 7 2.14 39.50 -11.92
CA VAL A 7 1.27 38.35 -12.21
C VAL A 7 1.10 38.17 -13.72
N ASN A 8 1.02 36.90 -14.13
CA ASN A 8 0.79 36.55 -15.53
C ASN A 8 -0.71 36.60 -15.81
N VAL A 9 -1.13 37.60 -16.58
CA VAL A 9 -2.50 37.80 -17.04
C VAL A 9 -2.58 37.39 -18.51
N TYR A 10 -3.51 36.50 -18.85
CA TYR A 10 -3.82 36.14 -20.22
C TYR A 10 -5.16 36.77 -20.62
N ALA A 11 -5.17 37.42 -21.77
CA ALA A 11 -6.37 38.03 -22.33
C ALA A 11 -6.40 37.83 -23.86
N PRO A 12 -7.58 37.78 -24.49
CA PRO A 12 -7.72 37.63 -25.93
C PRO A 12 -7.19 38.88 -26.64
N VAL A 13 -6.21 38.69 -27.53
CA VAL A 13 -5.67 39.68 -28.45
C VAL A 13 -5.70 39.06 -29.85
N ASN A 14 -6.49 39.65 -30.75
CA ASN A 14 -6.74 39.12 -32.10
C ASN A 14 -7.25 37.66 -32.09
N GLY A 15 -8.14 37.33 -31.15
CA GLY A 15 -8.75 36.00 -31.02
C GLY A 15 -7.85 34.93 -30.42
N ARG A 16 -6.66 35.27 -29.91
CA ARG A 16 -5.79 34.36 -29.15
C ARG A 16 -5.42 34.92 -27.79
N PHE A 17 -5.38 34.08 -26.77
CA PHE A 17 -4.91 34.44 -25.44
C PHE A 17 -3.41 34.68 -25.47
N GLN A 18 -3.02 35.92 -25.14
CA GLN A 18 -1.62 36.34 -25.07
C GLN A 18 -1.25 36.70 -23.62
N LYS A 19 -0.03 36.34 -23.24
CA LYS A 19 0.53 36.66 -21.92
C LYS A 19 0.82 38.16 -21.81
N ARG A 20 0.43 38.74 -20.68
CA ARG A 20 0.82 40.07 -20.21
C ARG A 20 1.26 39.96 -18.75
N GLU A 21 2.24 40.77 -18.36
CA GLU A 21 2.68 40.87 -16.97
C GLU A 21 2.18 42.19 -16.39
N ASP A 22 1.28 42.11 -15.42
CA ASP A 22 0.69 43.26 -14.75
C ASP A 22 1.05 43.25 -13.25
N ASP A 23 1.06 44.42 -12.62
CA ASP A 23 1.13 44.54 -11.17
C ASP A 23 -0.22 44.09 -10.56
N PRO A 24 -0.22 43.17 -9.58
CA PRO A 24 -1.46 42.57 -9.09
C PRO A 24 -2.40 43.58 -8.41
N GLU A 25 -1.87 44.55 -7.67
CA GLU A 25 -2.69 45.56 -6.99
C GLU A 25 -3.30 46.52 -8.02
N GLU A 26 -2.48 47.00 -8.96
CA GLU A 26 -2.94 47.89 -10.03
C GLU A 26 -3.98 47.22 -10.94
N PHE A 27 -3.81 45.92 -11.21
CA PHE A 27 -4.76 45.14 -12.00
C PHE A 27 -6.12 45.03 -11.28
N LEU A 28 -6.13 44.64 -10.00
CA LEU A 28 -7.36 44.40 -9.24
C LEU A 28 -8.14 45.69 -8.91
N GLN A 29 -7.47 46.84 -8.86
CA GLN A 29 -8.11 48.13 -8.66
C GLN A 29 -8.91 48.59 -9.89
N LYS A 30 -8.54 48.13 -11.09
CA LYS A 30 -9.21 48.51 -12.34
C LYS A 30 -10.48 47.67 -12.56
N PRO A 31 -11.50 48.23 -13.23
CA PRO A 31 -12.67 47.46 -13.63
C PRO A 31 -12.27 46.34 -14.59
N LEU A 32 -13.04 45.25 -14.57
CA LEU A 32 -12.85 44.11 -15.45
C LEU A 32 -12.86 44.57 -16.91
N ARG A 33 -11.90 44.08 -17.70
CA ARG A 33 -11.84 44.43 -19.13
C ARG A 33 -12.82 43.54 -19.91
N PRO A 34 -13.32 44.02 -21.06
CA PRO A 34 -14.22 43.21 -21.87
C PRO A 34 -13.62 41.86 -22.28
N GLY A 35 -14.43 40.80 -22.18
CA GLY A 35 -14.07 39.43 -22.52
C GLY A 35 -13.46 38.62 -21.37
N VAL A 36 -12.89 37.46 -21.72
CA VAL A 36 -12.34 36.49 -20.75
C VAL A 36 -10.89 36.81 -20.41
N GLN A 37 -10.57 36.87 -19.12
CA GLN A 37 -9.22 37.07 -18.60
C GLN A 37 -8.84 35.91 -17.66
N ILE A 38 -7.56 35.54 -17.64
CA ILE A 38 -7.04 34.44 -16.82
C ILE A 38 -5.80 34.90 -16.07
N ILE A 39 -5.75 34.58 -14.78
CA ILE A 39 -4.63 34.91 -13.91
C ILE A 39 -4.08 33.62 -13.32
N PHE A 40 -2.78 33.39 -13.51
CA PHE A 40 -2.05 32.35 -12.80
C PHE A 40 -1.28 32.99 -11.65
N ALA A 41 -1.55 32.54 -10.44
CA ALA A 41 -1.01 33.13 -9.21
C ALA A 41 -0.70 32.04 -8.17
N SER A 42 -0.01 32.42 -7.10
CA SER A 42 0.15 31.56 -5.92
C SER A 42 -0.80 32.01 -4.82
N TRP A 43 -1.55 31.07 -4.24
CA TRP A 43 -2.51 31.35 -3.17
C TRP A 43 -1.79 31.95 -1.95
N ASN A 44 -0.67 31.33 -1.53
CA ASN A 44 0.11 31.78 -0.38
C ASN A 44 0.57 33.23 -0.52
N ARG A 45 1.00 33.64 -1.71
CA ARG A 45 1.44 35.03 -1.95
C ARG A 45 0.27 36.01 -1.83
N PHE A 46 -0.91 35.64 -2.34
CA PHE A 46 -2.10 36.48 -2.22
C PHE A 46 -2.60 36.55 -0.79
N GLN A 47 -2.66 35.41 -0.08
CA GLN A 47 -3.11 35.31 1.31
C GLN A 47 -2.24 36.18 2.26
N GLN A 48 -0.93 36.24 2.03
CA GLN A 48 0.00 37.04 2.83
C GLN A 48 -0.16 38.57 2.62
N SER A 49 -0.81 39.01 1.54
CA SER A 49 -1.04 40.43 1.26
C SER A 49 -2.45 40.85 1.67
N GLN A 50 -2.54 41.64 2.74
CA GLN A 50 -3.82 42.21 3.19
C GLN A 50 -4.49 43.05 2.09
N SER A 51 -3.72 43.84 1.34
CA SER A 51 -4.28 44.66 0.25
C SER A 51 -4.93 43.80 -0.84
N LEU A 52 -4.27 42.72 -1.27
CA LEU A 52 -4.81 41.85 -2.32
C LEU A 52 -6.04 41.07 -1.86
N THR A 53 -6.03 40.55 -0.63
CA THR A 53 -7.18 39.83 -0.07
C THR A 53 -8.39 40.76 0.10
N GLU A 54 -8.19 42.01 0.53
CA GLU A 54 -9.24 43.03 0.61
C GLU A 54 -9.78 43.42 -0.77
N LEU A 55 -8.92 43.62 -1.77
CA LEU A 55 -9.32 43.93 -3.14
C LEU A 55 -10.13 42.79 -3.77
N LEU A 56 -9.68 41.54 -3.65
CA LEU A 56 -10.41 40.37 -4.15
C LEU A 56 -11.77 40.19 -3.48
N SER A 57 -11.83 40.37 -2.15
CA SER A 57 -13.08 40.21 -1.40
C SER A 57 -14.09 41.32 -1.71
N SER A 58 -13.62 42.57 -1.82
CA SER A 58 -14.47 43.73 -2.03
C SER A 58 -14.94 43.89 -3.48
N HIS A 59 -14.01 43.89 -4.44
CA HIS A 59 -14.25 44.15 -5.85
C HIS A 59 -14.73 42.90 -6.59
N TYR A 60 -14.08 41.76 -6.31
CA TYR A 60 -14.35 40.51 -7.01
C TYR A 60 -15.22 39.54 -6.22
N LYS A 61 -15.73 39.92 -5.04
CA LYS A 61 -16.62 39.07 -4.21
C LYS A 61 -16.03 37.69 -3.90
N TYR A 62 -14.70 37.61 -3.79
CA TYR A 62 -14.04 36.39 -3.35
C TYR A 62 -14.45 36.05 -1.90
N PRO A 63 -14.97 34.85 -1.61
CA PRO A 63 -15.39 34.50 -0.26
C PRO A 63 -14.20 34.50 0.72
N ALA A 64 -14.27 35.31 1.77
CA ALA A 64 -13.18 35.47 2.73
C ALA A 64 -12.76 34.14 3.41
N GLN A 65 -13.70 33.21 3.55
CA GLN A 65 -13.47 31.88 4.12
C GLN A 65 -12.43 31.08 3.32
N LEU A 66 -12.31 31.29 2.01
CA LEU A 66 -11.36 30.57 1.15
C LEU A 66 -9.89 30.99 1.38
N TRP A 67 -9.64 32.05 2.16
CA TRP A 67 -8.30 32.40 2.64
C TRP A 67 -7.89 31.61 3.90
N ASP A 68 -8.82 30.85 4.48
CA ASP A 68 -8.51 29.91 5.54
C ASP A 68 -7.73 28.72 4.96
N LYS A 69 -6.67 28.34 5.67
CA LYS A 69 -5.85 27.18 5.39
C LYS A 69 -6.67 25.88 5.29
N MET A 70 -7.76 25.77 6.06
CA MET A 70 -8.69 24.64 6.01
C MET A 70 -9.22 24.38 4.59
N HIS A 71 -9.57 25.43 3.84
CA HIS A 71 -10.05 25.27 2.48
C HIS A 71 -8.90 24.90 1.55
N HIS A 72 -7.76 25.61 1.65
CA HIS A 72 -6.61 25.38 0.78
C HIS A 72 -6.03 23.96 0.87
N GLU A 73 -5.99 23.37 2.08
CA GLU A 73 -5.49 22.01 2.31
C GLU A 73 -6.58 20.92 2.24
N SER A 74 -7.81 21.28 1.85
CA SER A 74 -8.88 20.29 1.70
C SER A 74 -8.68 19.40 0.47
N ASN A 75 -9.27 18.21 0.49
CA ASN A 75 -9.18 17.29 -0.65
C ASN A 75 -9.94 17.77 -1.91
N GLY A 76 -10.84 18.74 -1.75
CA GLY A 76 -11.66 19.28 -2.81
C GLY A 76 -12.98 19.87 -2.30
N TYR A 77 -13.48 20.83 -3.05
CA TYR A 77 -14.81 21.41 -2.86
C TYR A 77 -15.24 22.13 -4.13
N ALA A 78 -16.53 22.43 -4.22
CA ALA A 78 -17.06 23.34 -5.22
C ALA A 78 -18.19 24.17 -4.63
N GLY A 79 -18.36 25.38 -5.16
CA GLY A 79 -19.41 26.30 -4.77
C GLY A 79 -19.63 27.39 -5.81
N ASN A 80 -20.75 28.07 -5.65
CA ASN A 80 -21.16 29.16 -6.51
C ASN A 80 -22.07 30.13 -5.74
N ALA A 81 -22.13 31.37 -6.21
CA ALA A 81 -23.04 32.37 -5.70
C ALA A 81 -23.41 33.38 -6.78
N THR A 82 -24.65 33.87 -6.70
CA THR A 82 -25.19 34.94 -7.51
C THR A 82 -25.40 36.18 -6.67
N HIS A 83 -24.90 37.31 -7.17
CA HIS A 83 -24.97 38.60 -6.50
C HIS A 83 -25.80 39.55 -7.36
N ASN A 84 -26.90 40.04 -6.81
CA ASN A 84 -27.75 41.02 -7.47
C ASN A 84 -27.22 42.43 -7.13
N LEU A 85 -26.71 43.13 -8.14
CA LEU A 85 -26.21 44.51 -8.02
C LEU A 85 -27.18 45.46 -8.74
N SER A 86 -27.13 46.75 -8.39
CA SER A 86 -27.91 47.78 -9.10
C SER A 86 -27.53 47.91 -10.58
N SER A 87 -26.31 47.52 -10.94
CA SER A 87 -25.76 47.54 -12.31
C SER A 87 -25.97 46.25 -13.10
N GLY A 88 -26.54 45.20 -12.50
CA GLY A 88 -26.76 43.90 -13.14
C GLY A 88 -26.54 42.72 -12.21
N GLN A 89 -26.56 41.51 -12.77
CA GLN A 89 -26.31 40.29 -12.02
C GLN A 89 -24.86 39.84 -12.20
N LEU A 90 -24.21 39.48 -11.10
CA LEU A 90 -22.86 38.94 -11.06
C LEU A 90 -22.92 37.49 -10.58
N ASN A 91 -22.18 36.60 -11.23
CA ASN A 91 -22.04 35.21 -10.84
C ASN A 91 -20.60 34.88 -10.50
N THR A 92 -20.43 34.11 -9.42
CA THR A 92 -19.13 33.70 -8.90
C THR A 92 -19.13 32.20 -8.69
N SER A 93 -18.00 31.54 -8.92
CA SER A 93 -17.82 30.12 -8.63
C SER A 93 -16.41 29.87 -8.13
N TRP A 94 -16.28 28.97 -7.17
CA TRP A 94 -15.01 28.55 -6.61
C TRP A 94 -14.97 27.03 -6.53
N PHE A 95 -13.82 26.45 -6.82
CA PHE A 95 -13.64 25.01 -6.73
C PHE A 95 -12.17 24.67 -6.56
N HIS A 96 -11.93 23.55 -5.89
CA HIS A 96 -10.59 23.07 -5.54
C HIS A 96 -10.45 21.61 -5.95
N PHE A 97 -9.32 21.28 -6.55
CA PHE A 97 -8.97 19.93 -6.93
C PHE A 97 -7.60 19.57 -6.37
N LEU A 98 -7.56 18.50 -5.57
CA LEU A 98 -6.33 17.88 -5.11
C LEU A 98 -5.98 16.70 -6.02
N ILE A 99 -4.80 16.70 -6.62
CA ILE A 99 -4.35 15.59 -7.49
C ILE A 99 -3.07 14.99 -6.94
N LYS A 100 -3.08 13.68 -6.68
CA LYS A 100 -1.87 12.92 -6.44
C LYS A 100 -1.40 12.25 -7.72
N GLN A 101 -0.15 12.45 -8.09
CA GLN A 101 0.44 11.82 -9.27
C GLN A 101 1.74 11.12 -8.90
N LEU A 102 1.88 9.86 -9.30
CA LEU A 102 3.10 9.08 -9.09
C LEU A 102 4.07 9.32 -10.25
N ASP A 103 5.37 9.33 -9.94
CA ASP A 103 6.39 9.36 -10.97
C ASP A 103 6.41 8.03 -11.75
N GLU A 104 6.98 8.07 -12.96
CA GLU A 104 7.03 6.91 -13.86
C GLU A 104 7.69 5.68 -13.24
N ARG A 105 8.74 5.91 -12.45
CA ARG A 105 9.50 4.87 -11.79
C ARG A 105 9.63 5.21 -10.31
N PRO A 106 9.47 4.23 -9.41
CA PRO A 106 9.87 4.44 -8.04
C PRO A 106 11.39 4.65 -8.02
N LEU A 107 11.86 5.53 -7.14
CA LEU A 107 13.29 5.72 -6.96
C LEU A 107 13.92 4.42 -6.48
N PRO A 108 15.19 4.15 -6.84
CA PRO A 108 15.99 3.17 -6.12
C PRO A 108 15.96 3.55 -4.63
N SER A 109 15.67 2.56 -3.77
CA SER A 109 15.87 2.65 -2.33
C SER A 109 17.24 3.28 -2.05
N GLY A 110 17.28 4.48 -1.46
CA GLY A 110 18.53 5.18 -1.12
C GLY A 110 18.59 6.70 -1.30
N SER A 111 17.58 7.36 -1.88
CA SER A 111 17.52 8.84 -1.94
C SER A 111 16.55 9.39 -0.90
N PRO A 112 17.00 9.78 0.31
CA PRO A 112 16.12 10.20 1.40
C PRO A 112 15.28 11.47 1.10
N ASP A 113 15.71 12.31 0.15
CA ASP A 113 15.07 13.62 -0.09
C ASP A 113 14.08 13.64 -1.26
N HIS A 114 13.98 12.60 -2.08
CA HIS A 114 13.09 12.60 -3.25
C HIS A 114 11.86 11.71 -3.03
N LYS A 115 10.67 12.32 -3.08
CA LYS A 115 9.40 11.61 -3.10
C LYS A 115 9.10 11.24 -4.55
N TRP A 116 8.81 9.97 -4.85
CA TRP A 116 8.44 9.49 -6.18
C TRP A 116 6.96 9.78 -6.52
N TYR A 117 6.43 10.87 -5.97
CA TYR A 117 5.07 11.33 -6.14
C TYR A 117 4.99 12.83 -5.90
N ARG A 118 3.95 13.45 -6.46
CA ARG A 118 3.65 14.88 -6.30
C ARG A 118 2.18 15.07 -5.98
N TRP A 119 1.90 16.14 -5.24
CA TRP A 119 0.57 16.67 -5.01
C TRP A 119 0.41 17.97 -5.79
N TYR A 120 -0.75 18.14 -6.42
CA TYR A 120 -1.15 19.40 -7.05
C TYR A 120 -2.40 19.90 -6.32
N GLU A 121 -2.22 20.93 -5.50
CA GLU A 121 -3.26 21.60 -4.71
C GLU A 121 -3.74 22.82 -5.50
N MET A 122 -4.76 22.64 -6.35
CA MET A 122 -5.17 23.67 -7.30
C MET A 122 -6.51 24.28 -6.91
N SER A 123 -6.52 25.59 -6.68
CA SER A 123 -7.75 26.36 -6.39
C SER A 123 -8.12 27.25 -7.57
N PHE A 124 -9.41 27.28 -7.88
CA PHE A 124 -9.95 28.04 -8.99
C PHE A 124 -11.05 28.97 -8.50
N TYR A 125 -11.08 30.18 -9.05
CA TYR A 125 -12.13 31.15 -8.80
C TYR A 125 -12.54 31.82 -10.10
N VAL A 126 -13.82 31.76 -10.42
CA VAL A 126 -14.41 32.41 -11.59
C VAL A 126 -15.32 33.53 -11.14
N TYR A 127 -15.08 34.72 -11.69
CA TYR A 127 -15.92 35.89 -11.57
C TYR A 127 -16.50 36.20 -12.96
N SER A 128 -17.82 36.33 -13.09
CA SER A 128 -18.46 36.55 -14.38
C SER A 128 -19.65 37.49 -14.25
N THR A 129 -19.65 38.55 -15.05
CA THR A 129 -20.79 39.45 -15.15
C THR A 129 -21.81 38.94 -16.16
N ASN A 130 -23.09 39.03 -15.84
CA ASN A 130 -24.18 38.67 -16.75
C ASN A 130 -24.44 39.83 -17.74
N ASN A 131 -23.43 40.16 -18.54
CA ASN A 131 -23.50 41.20 -19.57
C ASN A 131 -23.38 40.58 -20.97
N THR A 132 -23.81 41.33 -21.99
CA THR A 132 -23.78 40.88 -23.39
C THR A 132 -22.36 40.71 -23.94
N THR A 133 -21.35 41.27 -23.28
CA THR A 133 -19.94 41.22 -23.68
C THR A 133 -19.20 39.98 -23.17
N GLY A 134 -19.80 39.22 -22.24
CA GLY A 134 -19.25 37.95 -21.76
C GLY A 134 -18.03 38.12 -20.85
N ASP A 135 -17.99 39.20 -20.06
CA ASP A 135 -16.80 39.53 -19.28
C ASP A 135 -16.66 38.56 -18.11
N ALA A 136 -15.48 37.93 -18.02
CA ALA A 136 -15.17 37.01 -16.94
C ALA A 136 -13.68 36.98 -16.62
N LEU A 137 -13.38 36.64 -15.37
CA LEU A 137 -12.04 36.50 -14.84
C LEU A 137 -11.91 35.15 -14.14
N LEU A 138 -10.93 34.35 -14.57
CA LEU A 138 -10.53 33.10 -13.94
C LEU A 138 -9.22 33.31 -13.18
N PHE A 139 -9.23 33.06 -11.87
CA PHE A 139 -8.01 32.86 -11.09
C PHE A 139 -7.70 31.37 -11.00
N CYS A 140 -6.45 31.04 -11.31
CA CYS A 140 -5.86 29.71 -11.20
C CYS A 140 -4.71 29.79 -10.18
N PHE A 141 -4.96 29.35 -8.95
CA PHE A 141 -3.97 29.35 -7.89
C PHE A 141 -3.18 28.04 -7.85
N ASP A 142 -1.85 28.19 -7.73
CA ASP A 142 -0.87 27.10 -7.53
C ASP A 142 -0.95 25.98 -8.59
N THR A 143 -1.32 26.36 -9.81
CA THR A 143 -1.39 25.45 -10.96
C THR A 143 -0.01 25.20 -11.59
N PRO A 144 0.33 23.94 -11.92
CA PRO A 144 1.62 23.62 -12.53
C PRO A 144 1.73 24.13 -13.98
N SER A 145 2.95 24.35 -14.47
CA SER A 145 3.18 24.89 -15.82
C SER A 145 2.57 24.06 -16.95
N GLY A 146 2.50 22.73 -16.78
CA GLY A 146 1.81 21.83 -17.70
C GLY A 146 0.32 22.17 -17.82
N PHE A 147 -0.37 22.34 -16.68
CA PHE A 147 -1.77 22.77 -16.64
C PHE A 147 -1.96 24.14 -17.31
N GLN A 148 -1.10 25.11 -17.00
CA GLN A 148 -1.22 26.47 -17.54
C GLN A 148 -1.10 26.47 -19.07
N SER A 149 -0.12 25.74 -19.60
CA SER A 149 0.12 25.65 -21.05
C SER A 149 -1.06 24.98 -21.76
N GLU A 150 -1.55 23.88 -21.20
CA GLU A 150 -2.66 23.12 -21.78
C GLU A 150 -4.00 23.88 -21.74
N LEU A 151 -4.28 24.61 -20.66
CA LEU A 151 -5.49 25.45 -20.57
C LEU A 151 -5.45 26.56 -21.62
N ILE A 152 -4.32 27.26 -21.77
CA ILE A 152 -4.18 28.33 -22.76
C ILE A 152 -4.25 27.77 -24.19
N GLU A 153 -3.66 26.61 -24.45
CA GLU A 153 -3.78 25.92 -25.74
C GLU A 153 -5.24 25.56 -26.04
N LEU A 154 -5.95 24.93 -25.09
CA LEU A 154 -7.36 24.56 -25.23
C LEU A 154 -8.24 25.77 -25.56
N LEU A 155 -8.02 26.89 -24.88
CA LEU A 155 -8.80 28.10 -25.12
C LEU A 155 -8.51 28.73 -26.48
N ASN A 156 -7.27 28.63 -26.95
CA ASN A 156 -6.88 29.11 -28.28
C ASN A 156 -7.41 28.23 -29.42
N THR A 157 -7.65 26.94 -29.18
CA THR A 157 -8.19 26.01 -30.20
C THR A 157 -9.71 25.99 -30.24
N THR A 158 -10.38 26.12 -29.08
CA THR A 158 -11.78 25.69 -28.95
C THR A 158 -12.81 26.76 -29.33
N ARG A 159 -12.45 28.06 -29.33
CA ARG A 159 -13.15 29.19 -30.01
C ARG A 159 -12.66 30.52 -29.42
N SER A 160 -12.28 31.45 -30.30
CA SER A 160 -11.84 32.82 -29.97
C SER A 160 -12.94 33.75 -29.46
N ASP A 161 -14.20 33.29 -29.40
CA ASP A 161 -15.37 34.08 -29.01
C ASP A 161 -15.98 33.44 -27.76
N PRO A 162 -15.93 34.10 -26.59
CA PRO A 162 -16.45 33.55 -25.36
C PRO A 162 -17.96 33.32 -25.51
N PRO A 163 -18.47 32.12 -25.18
CA PRO A 163 -19.90 31.84 -25.31
C PRO A 163 -20.71 32.77 -24.41
N LYS A 164 -22.01 32.90 -24.71
CA LYS A 164 -23.00 33.65 -23.92
C LYS A 164 -23.02 33.30 -22.42
N GLU A 165 -22.35 32.22 -22.03
CA GLU A 165 -22.19 31.74 -20.65
C GLU A 165 -20.70 31.57 -20.29
N PRO A 166 -19.97 32.66 -20.02
CA PRO A 166 -18.54 32.59 -19.77
C PRO A 166 -18.18 31.83 -18.48
N LEU A 167 -19.05 31.84 -17.46
CA LEU A 167 -18.88 31.04 -16.23
C LEU A 167 -18.78 29.53 -16.53
N ALA A 168 -19.79 28.97 -17.22
CA ALA A 168 -19.87 27.55 -17.50
C ALA A 168 -18.75 27.10 -18.45
N PHE A 169 -18.38 27.96 -19.40
CA PHE A 169 -17.26 27.74 -20.31
C PHE A 169 -15.92 27.63 -19.56
N LEU A 170 -15.64 28.56 -18.65
CA LEU A 170 -14.40 28.54 -17.87
C LEU A 170 -14.33 27.32 -16.93
N GLN A 171 -15.44 27.01 -16.25
CA GLN A 171 -15.52 25.81 -15.43
C GLN A 171 -15.29 24.54 -16.26
N SER A 172 -15.94 24.41 -17.42
CA SER A 172 -15.77 23.25 -18.32
C SER A 172 -14.34 23.12 -18.80
N SER A 173 -13.72 24.24 -19.22
CA SER A 173 -12.34 24.27 -19.71
C SER A 173 -11.35 23.82 -18.65
N VAL A 174 -11.48 24.33 -17.41
CA VAL A 174 -10.61 23.92 -16.30
C VAL A 174 -10.82 22.44 -15.96
N VAL A 175 -12.07 22.00 -15.84
CA VAL A 175 -12.39 20.59 -15.54
C VAL A 175 -11.81 19.67 -16.61
N GLY A 176 -11.90 20.02 -17.89
CA GLY A 176 -11.32 19.23 -18.99
C GLY A 176 -9.82 19.01 -18.87
N VAL A 177 -9.06 20.03 -18.46
CA VAL A 177 -7.60 19.90 -18.22
C VAL A 177 -7.34 19.08 -16.94
N VAL A 178 -8.09 19.32 -15.86
CA VAL A 178 -7.99 18.56 -14.61
C VAL A 178 -8.27 17.06 -14.83
N VAL A 179 -9.26 16.71 -15.65
CA VAL A 179 -9.58 15.31 -15.98
C VAL A 179 -8.41 14.58 -16.62
N LYS A 180 -7.62 15.25 -17.47
CA LYS A 180 -6.44 14.65 -18.10
C LYS A 180 -5.32 14.38 -17.09
N MET A 181 -5.13 15.28 -16.12
CA MET A 181 -4.20 15.05 -15.02
C MET A 181 -4.62 13.83 -14.17
N TYR A 182 -5.92 13.70 -13.88
CA TYR A 182 -6.44 12.51 -13.18
C TYR A 182 -6.29 11.21 -13.99
N ASP A 183 -6.47 11.26 -15.31
CA ASP A 183 -6.17 10.12 -16.18
C ASP A 183 -4.71 9.68 -15.95
N GLU A 184 -3.75 10.60 -16.08
CA GLU A 184 -2.34 10.30 -15.86
C GLU A 184 -2.11 9.67 -14.48
N SER A 185 -2.65 10.24 -13.41
CA SER A 185 -2.56 9.67 -12.05
C SER A 185 -3.01 8.20 -11.97
N VAL A 186 -4.15 7.87 -12.59
CA VAL A 186 -4.68 6.50 -12.60
C VAL A 186 -3.81 5.56 -13.44
N TRP A 187 -3.30 6.02 -14.59
CA TRP A 187 -2.41 5.22 -15.43
C TRP A 187 -1.08 4.93 -14.74
N ARG A 188 -0.47 5.94 -14.10
CA ARG A 188 0.75 5.75 -13.32
C ARG A 188 0.56 4.72 -12.22
N ALA A 189 -0.53 4.81 -11.44
CA ALA A 189 -0.86 3.84 -10.40
C ALA A 189 -1.00 2.41 -10.95
N ARG A 190 -1.70 2.24 -12.08
CA ARG A 190 -1.81 0.95 -12.74
C ARG A 190 -0.46 0.41 -13.17
N ASP A 191 0.41 1.24 -13.73
CA ASP A 191 1.70 0.79 -14.25
C ASP A 191 2.63 0.32 -13.12
N HIS A 192 2.57 0.97 -11.95
CA HIS A 192 3.22 0.47 -10.73
C HIS A 192 2.71 -0.91 -10.33
N ILE A 193 1.38 -1.10 -10.24
CA ILE A 193 0.78 -2.40 -9.90
C ILE A 193 1.17 -3.47 -10.93
N ARG A 194 1.08 -3.12 -12.22
CA ARG A 194 1.40 -4.05 -13.32
C ARG A 194 2.85 -4.51 -13.29
N ARG A 195 3.79 -3.63 -12.92
CA ARG A 195 5.20 -4.03 -12.73
C ARG A 195 5.34 -5.10 -11.65
N ILE A 196 4.70 -4.89 -10.50
CA ILE A 196 4.72 -5.86 -9.39
C ILE A 196 4.14 -7.21 -9.85
N GLU A 197 3.00 -7.18 -10.56
CA GLU A 197 2.36 -8.39 -11.11
C GLU A 197 3.28 -9.13 -12.11
N MET A 198 4.06 -8.40 -12.91
CA MET A 198 5.00 -8.94 -13.91
C MET A 198 6.28 -9.48 -13.28
N GLU A 199 6.87 -8.81 -12.29
CA GLU A 199 8.07 -9.30 -11.61
C GLU A 199 7.81 -10.65 -10.93
N ARG A 200 6.59 -10.84 -10.40
CA ARG A 200 6.12 -12.10 -9.84
C ARG A 200 6.05 -13.23 -10.89
N SER A 201 5.62 -12.96 -12.12
CA SER A 201 5.50 -14.02 -13.15
C SER A 201 6.87 -14.55 -13.60
N VAL A 202 7.92 -13.73 -13.50
CA VAL A 202 9.29 -14.09 -13.85
C VAL A 202 9.99 -14.87 -12.71
N LYS A 203 9.78 -14.48 -11.44
CA LYS A 203 10.43 -15.11 -10.27
C LYS A 203 9.67 -16.32 -9.72
N ALA A 204 9.32 -17.28 -10.58
CA ALA A 204 8.41 -18.38 -10.27
C ALA A 204 8.84 -19.31 -9.11
N GLU A 205 10.14 -19.40 -8.80
CA GLU A 205 10.67 -20.39 -7.85
C GLU A 205 10.79 -19.88 -6.40
N THR A 206 11.04 -18.59 -6.19
CA THR A 206 11.08 -17.96 -4.85
C THR A 206 10.79 -16.46 -4.93
N PRO A 207 9.54 -16.01 -5.12
CA PRO A 207 9.24 -14.59 -5.03
C PRO A 207 9.31 -14.20 -3.55
N ASP A 208 10.39 -13.51 -3.18
CA ASP A 208 10.38 -12.72 -1.95
C ASP A 208 9.43 -11.55 -2.20
N PHE A 209 8.36 -11.48 -1.41
CA PHE A 209 7.36 -10.44 -1.55
C PHE A 209 7.84 -9.20 -0.82
N ASP A 210 8.08 -8.13 -1.57
CA ASP A 210 8.31 -6.82 -0.99
C ASP A 210 6.98 -6.23 -0.51
N PHE A 211 6.57 -6.64 0.68
CA PHE A 211 5.33 -6.16 1.32
C PHE A 211 5.40 -4.66 1.60
N GLU A 212 6.58 -4.11 1.85
CA GLU A 212 6.77 -2.68 2.06
C GLU A 212 6.37 -1.92 0.78
N GLN A 213 6.95 -2.30 -0.37
CA GLN A 213 6.60 -1.70 -1.65
C GLN A 213 5.11 -1.89 -1.99
N LEU A 214 4.54 -3.07 -1.77
CA LEU A 214 3.12 -3.33 -1.99
C LEU A 214 2.23 -2.40 -1.16
N HIS A 215 2.55 -2.21 0.13
CA HIS A 215 1.81 -1.33 1.03
C HIS A 215 2.02 0.16 0.71
N GLU A 216 3.22 0.56 0.28
CA GLU A 216 3.50 1.93 -0.20
C GLU A 216 2.62 2.28 -1.42
N VAL A 217 2.58 1.41 -2.43
CA VAL A 217 1.70 1.59 -3.59
C VAL A 217 0.23 1.60 -3.16
N ALA A 218 -0.16 0.74 -2.22
CA ALA A 218 -1.53 0.68 -1.73
C ALA A 218 -1.97 1.99 -1.08
N ARG A 219 -1.12 2.59 -0.26
CA ARG A 219 -1.36 3.92 0.33
C ARG A 219 -1.62 4.97 -0.76
N HIS A 220 -0.82 4.97 -1.82
CA HIS A 220 -0.98 5.93 -2.91
C HIS A 220 -2.25 5.71 -3.73
N VAL A 221 -2.61 4.46 -4.02
CA VAL A 221 -3.87 4.12 -4.72
C VAL A 221 -5.09 4.53 -3.90
N ILE A 222 -5.05 4.34 -2.57
CA ILE A 222 -6.12 4.79 -1.67
C ILE A 222 -6.33 6.31 -1.78
N HIS A 223 -5.25 7.10 -1.73
CA HIS A 223 -5.35 8.54 -1.90
C HIS A 223 -5.87 8.95 -3.29
N ILE A 224 -5.47 8.26 -4.35
CA ILE A 224 -5.99 8.52 -5.71
C ILE A 224 -7.50 8.27 -5.76
N CYS A 225 -7.99 7.19 -5.14
CA CYS A 225 -9.43 6.94 -5.02
C CYS A 225 -10.14 8.06 -4.26
N GLU A 226 -9.62 8.43 -3.08
CA GLU A 226 -10.16 9.49 -2.22
C GLU A 226 -10.35 10.81 -2.99
N VAL A 227 -9.29 11.31 -3.63
CA VAL A 227 -9.38 12.61 -4.33
C VAL A 227 -10.21 12.56 -5.61
N LEU A 228 -10.25 11.42 -6.31
CA LEU A 228 -11.11 11.24 -7.49
C LEU A 228 -12.60 11.25 -7.11
N GLU A 229 -12.96 10.61 -5.99
CA GLU A 229 -14.33 10.60 -5.48
C GLU A 229 -14.80 12.01 -5.16
N VAL A 230 -14.00 12.76 -4.38
CA VAL A 230 -14.28 14.16 -4.05
C VAL A 230 -14.38 15.04 -5.29
N SER A 231 -13.59 14.75 -6.33
CA SER A 231 -13.64 15.48 -7.60
C SER A 231 -14.90 15.20 -8.41
N VAL A 232 -15.39 13.96 -8.39
CA VAL A 232 -16.69 13.61 -8.98
C VAL A 232 -17.81 14.41 -8.32
N ASP A 233 -17.79 14.49 -6.98
CA ASP A 233 -18.78 15.26 -6.23
C ASP A 233 -18.66 16.77 -6.49
N SER A 234 -17.44 17.29 -6.54
CA SER A 234 -17.18 18.71 -6.83
C SER A 234 -17.69 19.11 -8.22
N VAL A 235 -17.43 18.31 -9.26
CA VAL A 235 -17.94 18.59 -10.62
C VAL A 235 -19.47 18.40 -10.69
N GLN A 236 -20.02 17.44 -9.95
CA GLN A 236 -21.48 17.27 -9.83
C GLN A 236 -22.13 18.51 -9.20
N GLU A 237 -21.49 19.11 -8.18
CA GLU A 237 -21.96 20.32 -7.53
C GLU A 237 -21.89 21.55 -8.46
N LEU A 238 -20.82 21.70 -9.25
CA LEU A 238 -20.73 22.74 -10.28
C LEU A 238 -21.86 22.64 -11.31
N LEU A 239 -22.17 21.42 -11.77
CA LEU A 239 -23.28 21.16 -12.69
C LEU A 239 -24.65 21.48 -12.08
N ASN A 240 -24.85 21.16 -10.80
CA ASN A 240 -26.10 21.45 -10.09
C ASN A 240 -26.27 22.96 -9.85
N GLY A 241 -25.21 23.63 -9.41
CA GLY A 241 -25.19 25.06 -9.15
C GLY A 241 -25.59 25.91 -10.35
N HIS A 242 -25.13 25.54 -11.54
CA HIS A 242 -25.49 26.27 -12.75
C HIS A 242 -27.01 26.27 -13.02
N ARG A 243 -27.70 25.14 -12.77
CA ARG A 243 -29.16 25.05 -12.96
C ARG A 243 -29.93 26.04 -12.09
N THR A 244 -29.39 26.37 -10.92
CA THR A 244 -29.97 27.35 -9.99
C THR A 244 -29.71 28.78 -10.44
N ILE A 245 -28.53 29.05 -11.02
CA ILE A 245 -28.10 30.42 -11.40
C ILE A 245 -28.80 30.89 -12.67
N ASN A 246 -28.95 30.03 -13.68
CA ASN A 246 -29.47 30.44 -14.98
C ASN A 246 -30.35 29.36 -15.64
N PRO A 247 -31.55 29.07 -15.08
CA PRO A 247 -32.44 28.03 -15.60
C PRO A 247 -32.93 28.31 -17.02
N ALA A 248 -32.88 29.57 -17.49
CA ALA A 248 -33.40 29.99 -18.80
C ALA A 248 -32.33 30.18 -19.90
N LEU A 249 -31.03 30.14 -19.58
CA LEU A 249 -29.97 30.40 -20.57
C LEU A 249 -29.53 29.13 -21.32
N CYS A 250 -29.61 27.96 -20.67
CA CYS A 250 -29.41 26.66 -21.32
C CYS A 250 -30.60 25.69 -21.11
N ASP A 251 -31.46 25.57 -22.13
CA ASP A 251 -32.25 24.36 -22.40
C ASP A 251 -31.33 23.20 -22.82
N CYS A 252 -30.56 22.64 -21.88
CA CYS A 252 -29.83 21.40 -22.11
C CYS A 252 -30.76 20.24 -21.68
N PRO A 253 -31.37 19.48 -22.61
CA PRO A 253 -32.52 18.65 -22.27
C PRO A 253 -32.18 17.50 -21.32
N GLY A 254 -33.07 17.27 -20.36
CA GLY A 254 -33.47 15.90 -20.04
C GLY A 254 -34.34 15.39 -21.19
N VAL A 255 -33.73 14.74 -22.18
CA VAL A 255 -34.36 13.85 -23.19
C VAL A 255 -35.36 14.48 -24.19
N SER A 256 -35.85 15.70 -24.04
CA SER A 256 -36.80 16.28 -25.03
C SER A 256 -36.41 17.68 -25.52
N ASP A 257 -36.28 17.76 -26.84
CA ASP A 257 -36.12 18.92 -27.73
C ASP A 257 -34.73 19.59 -27.87
N GLY A 258 -34.13 19.34 -29.04
CA GLY A 258 -33.00 20.09 -29.63
C GLY A 258 -31.67 20.01 -28.89
N ASP A 259 -30.79 19.08 -29.30
CA ASP A 259 -29.37 19.17 -28.92
C ASP A 259 -28.83 20.54 -29.33
N LYS A 260 -28.33 21.33 -28.38
CA LYS A 260 -27.45 22.48 -28.65
C LYS A 260 -26.02 21.92 -28.74
N PRO A 261 -25.46 21.64 -29.94
CA PRO A 261 -24.25 20.83 -30.10
C PRO A 261 -22.95 21.46 -29.57
N ASN A 262 -22.99 22.56 -28.82
CA ASN A 262 -21.80 23.23 -28.27
C ASN A 262 -22.05 23.88 -26.89
N CYS A 263 -22.91 23.27 -26.07
CA CYS A 263 -23.15 23.74 -24.70
C CYS A 263 -22.02 23.31 -23.75
N PRO A 264 -21.39 24.23 -22.97
CA PRO A 264 -20.37 23.87 -21.99
C PRO A 264 -20.83 22.84 -20.94
N HIS A 265 -22.13 22.74 -20.62
CA HIS A 265 -22.64 21.72 -19.69
C HIS A 265 -22.63 20.31 -20.26
N ASN A 266 -22.84 20.15 -21.57
CA ASN A 266 -22.76 18.84 -22.20
C ASN A 266 -21.32 18.33 -22.13
N GLU A 267 -20.36 19.23 -22.33
CA GLU A 267 -18.94 18.96 -22.19
C GLU A 267 -18.57 18.65 -20.72
N MET A 268 -19.00 19.47 -19.77
CA MET A 268 -18.77 19.21 -18.34
C MET A 268 -19.43 17.91 -17.86
N ARG A 269 -20.60 17.54 -18.39
CA ARG A 269 -21.25 16.25 -18.12
C ARG A 269 -20.46 15.09 -18.71
N PHE A 270 -19.85 15.26 -19.88
CA PHE A 270 -18.91 14.30 -20.44
C PHE A 270 -17.69 14.14 -19.52
N TRP A 271 -17.08 15.24 -19.07
CA TRP A 271 -15.95 15.21 -18.15
C TRP A 271 -16.29 14.55 -16.80
N LEU A 272 -17.47 14.81 -16.24
CA LEU A 272 -17.97 14.11 -15.05
C LEU A 272 -18.08 12.59 -15.26
N ARG A 273 -18.59 12.15 -16.42
CA ARG A 273 -18.64 10.72 -16.77
C ARG A 273 -17.24 10.12 -16.88
N MET A 274 -16.28 10.86 -17.45
CA MET A 274 -14.88 10.44 -17.52
C MET A 274 -14.26 10.30 -16.13
N LEU A 275 -14.45 11.28 -15.24
CA LEU A 275 -13.99 11.19 -13.84
C LEU A 275 -14.58 9.98 -13.11
N ARG A 276 -15.88 9.70 -13.28
CA ARG A 276 -16.51 8.50 -12.72
C ARG A 276 -15.87 7.22 -13.25
N ASN A 277 -15.55 7.14 -14.54
CA ASN A 277 -14.87 5.99 -15.13
C ASN A 277 -13.45 5.82 -14.55
N PHE A 278 -12.71 6.91 -14.35
CA PHE A 278 -11.39 6.88 -13.72
C PHE A 278 -11.46 6.47 -12.26
N PHE A 279 -12.44 6.95 -11.50
CA PHE A 279 -12.69 6.51 -10.13
C PHE A 279 -12.96 5.00 -10.07
N ARG A 280 -13.88 4.48 -10.90
CA ARG A 280 -14.15 3.02 -10.98
C ARG A 280 -12.91 2.21 -11.35
N ARG A 281 -12.06 2.74 -12.23
CA ARG A 281 -10.78 2.11 -12.56
C ARG A 281 -9.84 2.11 -11.35
N ALA A 282 -9.71 3.23 -10.64
CA ALA A 282 -8.90 3.32 -9.43
C ALA A 282 -9.39 2.34 -8.33
N GLU A 283 -10.71 2.21 -8.14
CA GLU A 283 -11.28 1.20 -7.23
C GLU A 283 -10.91 -0.24 -7.64
N SER A 284 -10.98 -0.54 -8.94
CA SER A 284 -10.55 -1.84 -9.46
C SER A 284 -9.06 -2.08 -9.20
N LEU A 285 -8.21 -1.06 -9.35
CA LEU A 285 -6.77 -1.14 -9.04
C LEU A 285 -6.53 -1.35 -7.54
N LYS A 286 -7.29 -0.69 -6.67
CA LYS A 286 -7.24 -0.89 -5.22
C LYS A 286 -7.52 -2.34 -4.85
N LEU A 287 -8.60 -2.92 -5.41
CA LEU A 287 -8.97 -4.33 -5.19
C LEU A 287 -7.93 -5.30 -5.76
N ARG A 288 -7.39 -5.02 -6.95
CA ARG A 288 -6.32 -5.83 -7.55
C ARG A 288 -5.09 -5.87 -6.66
N LEU A 289 -4.63 -4.72 -6.16
CA LEU A 289 -3.47 -4.65 -5.29
C LEU A 289 -3.71 -5.33 -3.94
N GLN A 290 -4.91 -5.21 -3.39
CA GLN A 290 -5.29 -5.93 -2.16
C GLN A 290 -5.27 -7.46 -2.37
N ASN A 291 -5.72 -7.94 -3.53
CA ASN A 291 -5.61 -9.37 -3.88
C ASN A 291 -4.15 -9.82 -4.00
N GLU A 292 -3.27 -8.99 -4.56
CA GLU A 292 -1.84 -9.29 -4.64
C GLU A 292 -1.19 -9.38 -3.24
N ILE A 293 -1.52 -8.46 -2.34
CA ILE A 293 -1.05 -8.49 -0.94
C ILE A 293 -1.51 -9.79 -0.25
N ASN A 294 -2.79 -10.15 -0.38
CA ASN A 294 -3.34 -11.37 0.21
C ASN A 294 -2.68 -12.63 -0.36
N LEU A 295 -2.41 -12.65 -1.66
CA LEU A 295 -1.68 -13.75 -2.29
C LEU A 295 -0.26 -13.87 -1.72
N GLY A 296 0.43 -12.74 -1.53
CA GLY A 296 1.74 -12.69 -0.89
C GLY A 296 1.72 -13.37 0.49
N PHE A 297 0.80 -12.97 1.37
CA PHE A 297 0.65 -13.59 2.69
C PHE A 297 0.39 -15.09 2.62
N ASN A 298 -0.55 -15.52 1.76
CA ASN A 298 -0.87 -16.94 1.61
C ASN A 298 0.34 -17.77 1.13
N LYS A 299 1.19 -17.21 0.26
CA LYS A 299 2.41 -17.89 -0.19
C LYS A 299 3.48 -17.99 0.90
N VAL A 300 3.65 -16.94 1.71
CA VAL A 300 4.57 -17.00 2.87
C VAL A 300 4.11 -18.08 3.84
N VAL A 301 2.83 -18.10 4.19
CA VAL A 301 2.25 -19.14 5.07
C VAL A 301 2.43 -20.55 4.49
N GLN A 302 2.22 -20.72 3.18
CA GLN A 302 2.43 -22.01 2.51
C GLN A 302 3.90 -22.45 2.58
N ARG A 303 4.84 -21.52 2.42
CA ARG A 303 6.29 -21.79 2.51
C ARG A 303 6.68 -22.21 3.93
N ASP A 304 6.23 -21.47 4.94
CA ASP A 304 6.51 -21.78 6.34
C ASP A 304 5.90 -23.12 6.76
N SER A 305 4.71 -23.43 6.25
CA SER A 305 4.07 -24.74 6.45
C SER A 305 4.90 -25.88 5.84
N LYS A 306 5.43 -25.71 4.63
CA LYS A 306 6.33 -26.71 4.00
C LYS A 306 7.63 -26.88 4.77
N ALA A 307 8.25 -25.78 5.22
CA ALA A 307 9.45 -25.81 6.03
C ALA A 307 9.21 -26.54 7.37
N THR A 308 8.07 -26.26 8.01
CA THR A 308 7.66 -26.94 9.25
C THR A 308 7.46 -28.44 9.05
N ILE A 309 6.80 -28.85 7.96
CA ILE A 309 6.62 -30.27 7.62
C ILE A 309 7.98 -30.95 7.37
N GLN A 310 8.91 -30.27 6.68
CA GLN A 310 10.25 -30.80 6.45
C GLN A 310 11.01 -30.99 7.78
N ILE A 311 11.03 -29.97 8.63
CA ILE A 311 11.64 -30.04 9.98
C ILE A 311 11.01 -31.18 10.79
N ALA A 312 9.69 -31.35 10.74
CA ALA A 312 9.01 -32.45 11.42
C ALA A 312 9.43 -33.83 10.88
N SER A 313 9.61 -33.97 9.56
CA SER A 313 10.08 -35.22 8.95
C SER A 313 11.53 -35.56 9.33
N GLU A 314 12.40 -34.56 9.37
CA GLU A 314 13.79 -34.71 9.80
C GLU A 314 13.84 -35.08 11.29
N THR A 315 13.04 -34.41 12.12
CA THR A 315 12.88 -34.72 13.55
C THR A 315 12.37 -36.15 13.77
N MET A 316 11.46 -36.64 12.93
CA MET A 316 10.97 -38.01 12.97
C MET A 316 12.08 -39.01 12.66
N SER A 317 12.93 -38.72 11.67
CA SER A 317 14.08 -39.57 11.33
C SER A 317 15.12 -39.62 12.46
N ILE A 318 15.41 -38.47 13.08
CA ILE A 318 16.30 -38.36 14.25
C ILE A 318 15.72 -39.15 15.41
N SER A 319 14.44 -38.99 15.72
CA SER A 319 13.76 -39.73 16.78
C SER A 319 13.81 -41.24 16.55
N ARG A 320 13.68 -41.69 15.29
CA ARG A 320 13.79 -43.11 14.93
C ARG A 320 15.21 -43.64 15.11
N ALA A 321 16.22 -42.89 14.66
CA ALA A 321 17.63 -43.23 14.85
C ALA A 321 18.01 -43.27 16.33
N ALA A 322 17.57 -42.28 17.11
CA ALA A 322 17.75 -42.24 18.56
C ALA A 322 17.08 -43.45 19.26
N LYS A 323 15.89 -43.87 18.78
CA LYS A 323 15.22 -45.09 19.28
C LYS A 323 16.02 -46.35 18.98
N SER A 324 16.62 -46.50 17.78
CA SER A 324 17.47 -47.65 17.48
C SER A 324 18.78 -47.61 18.27
N ASP A 325 19.39 -46.44 18.42
CA ASP A 325 20.61 -46.26 19.21
C ASP A 325 20.37 -46.62 20.68
N SER A 326 19.22 -46.20 21.23
CA SER A 326 18.76 -46.60 22.57
C SER A 326 18.61 -48.12 22.72
N ALA A 327 18.18 -48.82 21.67
CA ALA A 327 18.08 -50.28 21.69
C ALA A 327 19.47 -50.94 21.71
N SER A 328 20.40 -50.48 20.86
CA SER A 328 21.79 -50.95 20.85
C SER A 328 22.49 -50.70 22.19
N MET A 329 22.29 -49.51 22.78
CA MET A 329 22.85 -49.17 24.10
C MET A 329 22.31 -50.12 25.19
N LYS A 330 21.02 -50.47 25.14
CA LYS A 330 20.44 -51.48 26.04
C LYS A 330 21.08 -52.85 25.85
N THR A 331 21.36 -53.28 24.62
CA THR A 331 22.03 -54.57 24.36
C THR A 331 23.45 -54.59 24.93
N ILE A 332 24.24 -53.54 24.72
CA ILE A 332 25.61 -53.44 25.27
C ILE A 332 25.54 -53.51 26.80
N ALA A 333 24.63 -52.77 27.44
CA ALA A 333 24.45 -52.81 28.88
C ALA A 333 24.14 -54.23 29.39
N VAL A 334 23.23 -54.96 28.73
CA VAL A 334 22.92 -56.37 29.07
C VAL A 334 24.16 -57.26 28.97
N VAL A 335 24.93 -57.15 27.89
CA VAL A 335 26.16 -57.93 27.69
C VAL A 335 27.17 -57.61 28.81
N THR A 336 27.41 -56.35 29.12
CA THR A 336 28.33 -55.98 30.21
C THR A 336 27.88 -56.50 31.58
N LEU A 337 26.57 -56.43 31.89
CA LEU A 337 26.02 -56.96 33.14
C LEU A 337 26.14 -58.49 33.25
N ALA A 338 26.11 -59.22 32.13
CA ALA A 338 26.29 -60.67 32.12
C ALA A 338 27.76 -61.08 32.35
N PHE A 339 28.71 -60.37 31.74
CA PHE A 339 30.13 -60.75 31.83
C PHE A 339 30.84 -60.21 33.08
N LEU A 340 30.51 -59.01 33.54
CA LEU A 340 31.22 -58.33 34.63
C LEU A 340 31.29 -59.15 35.94
N PRO A 341 30.20 -59.80 36.41
CA PRO A 341 30.25 -60.63 37.62
C PRO A 341 31.08 -61.91 37.42
N ALA A 342 30.97 -62.55 36.25
CA ALA A 342 31.73 -63.75 35.92
C ALA A 342 33.25 -63.46 35.80
N THR A 343 33.62 -62.35 35.17
CA THR A 343 35.02 -61.91 35.06
C THR A 343 35.58 -61.54 36.43
N PHE A 344 34.84 -60.83 37.28
CA PHE A 344 35.28 -60.50 38.65
C PHE A 344 35.58 -61.77 39.45
N VAL A 345 34.65 -62.73 39.47
CA VAL A 345 34.84 -64.02 40.13
C VAL A 345 36.03 -64.77 39.52
N SER A 346 36.16 -64.81 38.19
CA SER A 346 37.31 -65.42 37.52
C SER A 346 38.65 -64.80 37.95
N THR A 347 38.76 -63.47 38.04
CA THR A 347 40.01 -62.81 38.48
C THR A 347 40.39 -63.13 39.93
N VAL A 348 39.41 -63.20 40.84
CA VAL A 348 39.64 -63.57 42.24
C VAL A 348 40.16 -65.01 42.36
N PHE A 349 39.71 -65.89 41.48
CA PHE A 349 40.02 -67.32 41.51
C PHE A 349 41.12 -67.76 40.52
N SER A 350 41.56 -66.90 39.61
CA SER A 350 42.46 -67.24 38.48
C SER A 350 43.83 -67.74 38.90
N MET A 351 44.31 -67.39 40.10
CA MET A 351 45.63 -67.81 40.58
C MET A 351 45.60 -69.13 41.38
N SER A 352 44.42 -69.63 41.76
CA SER A 352 44.32 -70.72 42.74
C SER A 352 43.93 -72.08 42.14
N PHE A 353 43.46 -72.13 40.89
CA PHE A 353 42.85 -73.35 40.32
C PHE A 353 43.64 -74.02 39.18
N PHE A 354 44.61 -73.33 38.55
CA PHE A 354 45.44 -73.89 37.48
C PHE A 354 46.90 -73.97 37.96
N GLU A 355 47.38 -75.19 38.19
CA GLU A 355 48.77 -75.45 38.59
C GLU A 355 49.46 -76.23 37.46
N LEU A 356 50.54 -75.66 36.90
CA LEU A 356 51.33 -76.31 35.86
C LEU A 356 52.41 -77.15 36.53
N SER A 357 52.14 -78.44 36.72
CA SER A 357 53.14 -79.38 37.21
C SER A 357 53.98 -79.93 36.04
N VAL A 358 55.29 -79.89 36.20
CA VAL A 358 56.26 -80.50 35.28
C VAL A 358 56.64 -81.84 35.88
N ASP A 359 56.33 -82.94 35.19
CA ASP A 359 56.69 -84.28 35.65
C ASP A 359 58.18 -84.58 35.40
N GLU A 360 58.75 -85.55 36.12
CA GLU A 360 60.20 -85.85 36.13
C GLU A 360 60.78 -86.26 34.76
N GLN A 361 59.95 -86.47 33.73
CA GLN A 361 60.37 -86.73 32.34
C GLN A 361 60.18 -85.53 31.38
N GLY A 362 59.92 -84.32 31.89
CA GLY A 362 59.90 -83.09 31.09
C GLY A 362 58.64 -82.87 30.25
N ALA A 363 57.56 -83.62 30.50
CA ALA A 363 56.25 -83.40 29.88
C ALA A 363 55.37 -82.52 30.79
N THR A 364 54.87 -81.41 30.27
CA THR A 364 53.94 -80.52 30.97
C THR A 364 52.51 -81.11 30.91
N GLN A 365 51.93 -81.49 32.05
CA GLN A 365 50.50 -81.81 32.14
C GLN A 365 49.74 -80.65 32.79
N TRP A 366 48.63 -80.25 32.17
CA TRP A 366 47.70 -79.29 32.77
C TRP A 366 46.84 -80.02 33.80
N ASN A 367 47.10 -79.81 35.08
CA ASN A 367 46.26 -80.37 36.14
C ASN A 367 45.19 -79.35 36.55
N MET A 368 43.93 -79.73 36.43
CA MET A 368 42.78 -78.89 36.76
C MET A 368 42.24 -79.29 38.14
N SER A 369 42.09 -78.33 39.05
CA SER A 369 41.62 -78.60 40.42
C SER A 369 40.17 -79.13 40.47
N ASP A 370 39.91 -80.16 41.28
CA ASP A 370 38.57 -80.73 41.54
C ASP A 370 37.56 -79.72 42.11
N GLN A 371 38.02 -78.58 42.64
CA GLN A 371 37.18 -77.54 43.21
C GLN A 371 36.66 -76.51 42.19
N PHE A 372 36.90 -76.72 40.89
CA PHE A 372 36.43 -75.83 39.82
C PHE A 372 34.90 -75.60 39.83
N TRP A 373 34.12 -76.52 40.42
CA TRP A 373 32.66 -76.34 40.57
C TRP A 373 32.27 -75.12 41.42
N ILE A 374 33.12 -74.67 42.37
CA ILE A 374 32.87 -73.51 43.24
C ILE A 374 32.76 -72.22 42.42
N TYR A 375 33.51 -72.10 41.32
CA TYR A 375 33.40 -70.97 40.39
C TYR A 375 31.97 -70.83 39.86
N TRP A 376 31.38 -71.92 39.37
CA TRP A 376 30.02 -71.93 38.83
C TRP A 376 28.96 -71.67 39.91
N ALA A 377 29.18 -72.18 41.13
CA ALA A 377 28.28 -71.98 42.27
C ALA A 377 28.16 -70.51 42.70
N ILE A 378 29.20 -69.69 42.49
CA ILE A 378 29.19 -68.25 42.87
C ILE A 378 28.90 -67.35 41.65
N ALA A 379 29.49 -67.63 40.50
CA ALA A 379 29.34 -66.80 39.30
C ALA A 379 27.91 -66.82 38.73
N ALA A 380 27.24 -67.97 38.72
CA ALA A 380 25.90 -68.08 38.13
C ALA A 380 24.82 -67.33 38.96
N PRO A 381 24.75 -67.42 40.30
CA PRO A 381 23.80 -66.63 41.08
C PRO A 381 24.06 -65.13 40.99
N LEU A 382 25.33 -64.71 40.98
CA LEU A 382 25.71 -63.29 40.95
C LEU A 382 25.33 -62.62 39.62
N THR A 383 25.51 -63.33 38.49
CA THR A 383 25.05 -62.88 37.17
C THR A 383 23.51 -62.84 37.08
N PHE A 384 22.82 -63.82 37.65
CA PHE A 384 21.36 -63.83 37.67
C PHE A 384 20.79 -62.68 38.52
N MET A 385 21.39 -62.41 39.68
CA MET A 385 20.99 -61.34 40.58
C MET A 385 21.19 -59.96 39.96
N THR A 386 22.33 -59.72 39.30
CA THR A 386 22.62 -58.43 38.64
C THR A 386 21.68 -58.16 37.46
N LEU A 387 21.38 -59.16 36.63
CA LEU A 387 20.39 -59.05 35.57
C LEU A 387 18.95 -58.85 36.11
N ALA A 388 18.59 -59.52 37.20
CA ALA A 388 17.29 -59.37 37.84
C ALA A 388 17.07 -57.95 38.38
N ILE A 389 18.07 -57.37 39.04
CA ILE A 389 18.02 -56.00 39.58
C ILE A 389 17.81 -54.98 38.45
N TRP A 390 18.50 -55.14 37.31
CA TRP A 390 18.35 -54.24 36.15
C TRP A 390 17.00 -54.38 35.44
N SER A 391 16.41 -55.58 35.45
CA SER A 391 15.15 -55.86 34.75
C SER A 391 13.91 -55.30 35.48
N ILE A 392 13.98 -55.09 36.79
CA ILE A 392 12.85 -54.62 37.63
C ILE A 392 12.39 -53.20 37.22
N PRO A 393 13.26 -52.18 37.11
CA PRO A 393 12.86 -50.84 36.67
C PRO A 393 12.26 -50.82 35.26
N GLN A 394 12.82 -51.59 34.33
CA GLN A 394 12.33 -51.65 32.94
C GLN A 394 10.94 -52.25 32.82
N ARG A 395 10.62 -53.25 33.65
CA ARG A 395 9.29 -53.86 33.68
C ARG A 395 8.25 -52.90 34.27
N ASN A 396 8.65 -52.08 35.26
CA ASN A 396 7.78 -51.10 35.88
C ASN A 396 7.44 -49.92 34.93
N GLU A 397 8.38 -49.48 34.08
CA GLU A 397 8.08 -48.50 33.02
C GLU A 397 7.03 -49.00 32.02
N LEU A 398 7.12 -50.25 31.58
CA LEU A 398 6.15 -50.84 30.65
C LEU A 398 4.75 -50.99 31.27
N ILE A 399 4.67 -51.37 32.55
CA ILE A 399 3.40 -51.47 33.27
C ILE A 399 2.78 -50.07 33.49
N ASN A 400 3.57 -49.05 33.80
CA ASN A 400 3.08 -47.68 33.96
C ASN A 400 2.61 -47.04 32.64
N ILE A 401 3.17 -47.41 31.49
CA ILE A 401 2.68 -46.93 30.18
C ILE A 401 1.33 -47.57 29.81
N PHE A 402 1.09 -48.84 30.19
CA PHE A 402 -0.16 -49.55 29.89
C PHE A 402 -1.27 -49.36 30.93
N PHE A 403 -0.90 -49.21 32.21
CA PHE A 403 -1.83 -49.17 33.36
C PHE A 403 -1.65 -47.93 34.26
N GLY A 404 -0.83 -46.95 33.85
CA GLY A 404 -0.69 -45.69 34.57
C GLY A 404 -2.03 -44.93 34.65
N PRO A 405 -2.27 -44.15 35.72
CA PRO A 405 -3.53 -43.48 35.93
C PRO A 405 -3.80 -42.52 34.76
N LYS A 406 -4.84 -42.82 33.98
CA LYS A 406 -5.33 -41.92 32.93
C LYS A 406 -6.00 -40.72 33.61
N ASP A 407 -5.45 -39.54 33.39
CA ASP A 407 -6.10 -38.31 33.83
C ASP A 407 -7.38 -38.05 33.01
N LYS A 408 -8.36 -37.39 33.62
CA LYS A 408 -9.78 -37.33 33.17
C LYS A 408 -10.05 -36.64 31.82
N GLN A 409 -9.04 -36.32 31.01
CA GLN A 409 -9.20 -35.64 29.73
C GLN A 409 -8.67 -36.39 28.49
N GLY A 410 -8.29 -37.67 28.61
CA GLY A 410 -8.14 -38.53 27.42
C GLY A 410 -7.08 -38.08 26.39
N LYS A 411 -6.04 -37.36 26.83
CA LYS A 411 -4.82 -37.16 26.04
C LYS A 411 -3.65 -37.84 26.75
N GLN A 412 -2.91 -38.68 26.02
CA GLN A 412 -1.58 -39.09 26.45
C GLN A 412 -0.71 -37.82 26.51
N MET A 413 -0.18 -37.51 27.69
CA MET A 413 0.94 -36.55 27.79
C MET A 413 2.13 -37.17 27.06
N VAL A 414 2.57 -36.50 26.01
CA VAL A 414 3.91 -36.65 25.41
C VAL A 414 4.73 -35.46 25.85
#